data_AF-A0A9E1N7Y0-F1
#
_entry.id   AF-A0A9E1N7Y0-F1
#
_cell.length_a   1.000
_cell.length_b   1.000
_cell.length_c   1.000
_cell.angle_alpha   90.00
_cell.angle_beta   90.00
_cell.angle_gamma   90.00
#
_symmetry.space_group_name_H-M   'P 1'
#
loop_
_entity.id
_entity.type
_entity.pdbx_description
1 polymer ?
#
loop_
_entity_poly.entity_id
_entity_poly.type
_entity_poly.pdbx_seq_one_letter_code
_entity_poly.pdbx_strand_id
1 'polypeptide(L)'
;RLPLPEEADEDYRDFVDDNSLLTWPEMTVLRLAPDLAAEFGGSLPITAIVHLRRDTKAGQPTLTTMPRPAMILVLLEQIFAPHFNQQGELAACVRLAGDVDCWQLDYASAFDAAETLIAHFS
;
A
#
# COMPACT_ATOMS: atom_id res chain seq x y z
N ARG A 1 -9.43 -3.91 2.98
CA ARG A 1 -10.00 -4.93 3.88
C ARG A 1 -11.35 -4.41 4.34
N LEU A 2 -12.37 -5.27 4.38
CA LEU A 2 -13.67 -4.94 4.95
C LEU A 2 -13.76 -5.47 6.39
N PRO A 3 -14.53 -4.81 7.28
CA PRO A 3 -15.30 -3.58 7.04
C PRO A 3 -14.42 -2.34 6.82
N LEU A 4 -14.97 -1.33 6.11
CA LEU A 4 -14.29 -0.05 5.92
C LEU A 4 -14.03 0.62 7.28
N PRO A 5 -12.96 1.42 7.42
CA PRO A 5 -12.70 2.19 8.63
C PRO A 5 -13.90 3.09 8.99
N GLU A 6 -14.17 3.28 10.28
CA GLU A 6 -15.26 4.16 10.75
C GLU A 6 -15.10 5.61 10.24
N GLU A 7 -13.85 6.06 10.12
CA GLU A 7 -13.48 7.36 9.59
C GLU A 7 -13.80 7.56 8.11
N ALA A 8 -14.10 6.50 7.35
CA ALA A 8 -14.52 6.63 5.96
C ALA A 8 -15.80 7.48 5.87
N ASP A 9 -15.75 8.57 5.12
CA ASP A 9 -16.92 9.42 4.86
C ASP A 9 -17.94 8.71 3.95
N GLU A 10 -19.10 9.36 3.78
CA GLU A 10 -20.19 8.84 2.97
C GLU A 10 -19.79 8.74 1.49
N ASP A 11 -19.12 9.77 0.96
CA ASP A 11 -18.64 9.80 -0.43
C ASP A 11 -17.70 8.62 -0.75
N TYR A 12 -16.77 8.28 0.16
CA TYR A 12 -15.86 7.15 -0.05
C TYR A 12 -16.58 5.79 0.10
N ARG A 13 -17.59 5.69 0.97
CA ARG A 13 -18.40 4.48 1.07
C ARG A 13 -19.20 4.25 -0.21
N ASP A 14 -19.84 5.29 -0.73
CA ASP A 14 -20.57 5.26 -2.00
C ASP A 14 -19.62 4.88 -3.15
N PHE A 15 -18.42 5.45 -3.20
CA PHE A 15 -17.40 5.07 -4.18
C PHE A 15 -17.05 3.57 -4.11
N VAL A 16 -16.83 3.03 -2.91
CA VAL A 16 -16.51 1.60 -2.73
C VAL A 16 -17.67 0.72 -3.17
N ASP A 17 -18.90 1.10 -2.84
CA ASP A 17 -20.09 0.34 -3.22
C ASP A 17 -20.32 0.36 -4.74
N ASP A 18 -20.20 1.53 -5.38
CA ASP A 18 -20.38 1.70 -6.83
C ASP A 18 -19.32 0.99 -7.68
N ASN A 19 -18.11 0.82 -7.14
CA ASN A 19 -16.98 0.24 -7.87
C ASN A 19 -16.66 -1.21 -7.47
N SER A 20 -17.36 -1.79 -6.49
CA SER A 20 -17.12 -3.16 -6.03
C SER A 20 -17.57 -4.21 -7.08
N LEU A 21 -16.63 -5.02 -7.57
CA LEU A 21 -16.88 -6.14 -8.50
C LEU A 21 -17.07 -7.47 -7.79
N LEU A 22 -16.23 -7.75 -6.80
CA LEU A 22 -16.19 -9.02 -6.08
C LEU A 22 -15.98 -8.75 -4.61
N THR A 23 -16.96 -9.14 -3.79
CA THR A 23 -16.93 -8.95 -2.34
C THR A 23 -16.77 -10.29 -1.64
N TRP A 24 -15.72 -10.40 -0.85
CA TRP A 24 -15.48 -11.45 0.12
C TRP A 24 -15.60 -10.88 1.54
N PRO A 25 -15.76 -11.73 2.57
CA PRO A 25 -15.95 -11.25 3.95
C PRO A 25 -14.87 -10.27 4.44
N GLU A 26 -13.63 -10.38 3.96
CA GLU A 26 -12.51 -9.56 4.40
C GLU A 26 -11.96 -8.60 3.31
N MET A 27 -12.45 -8.68 2.07
CA MET A 27 -11.90 -7.92 0.95
C MET A 27 -12.93 -7.66 -0.15
N THR A 28 -12.82 -6.52 -0.81
CA THR A 28 -13.55 -6.24 -2.05
C THR A 28 -12.56 -5.88 -3.15
N VAL A 29 -12.88 -6.24 -4.39
CA VAL A 29 -12.13 -5.84 -5.59
C VAL A 29 -12.86 -4.68 -6.23
N LEU A 30 -12.17 -3.54 -6.35
CA LEU A 30 -12.71 -2.35 -6.99
C LEU A 30 -12.31 -2.30 -8.46
N ARG A 31 -13.26 -1.93 -9.33
CA ARG A 31 -12.98 -1.56 -10.72
C ARG A 31 -12.65 -0.08 -10.78
N LEU A 32 -11.37 0.25 -10.95
CA LEU A 32 -10.99 1.63 -11.23
C LEU A 32 -11.35 1.99 -12.69
N ALA A 33 -11.52 3.29 -12.95
CA ALA A 33 -11.77 3.80 -14.30
C ALA A 33 -10.62 3.40 -15.25
N PRO A 34 -10.89 3.22 -16.57
CA PRO A 34 -9.92 2.69 -17.53
C PRO A 34 -8.63 3.51 -17.66
N ASP A 35 -8.67 4.79 -17.30
CA ASP A 35 -7.56 5.75 -17.31
C ASP A 35 -6.70 5.71 -16.02
N LEU A 36 -7.14 4.99 -14.99
CA LEU A 36 -6.48 4.91 -13.68
C LEU A 36 -5.78 3.57 -13.43
N ALA A 37 -5.85 2.62 -14.37
CA ALA A 37 -5.22 1.31 -14.27
C ALA A 37 -4.35 1.02 -15.50
N ALA A 38 -3.27 0.26 -15.31
CA ALA A 38 -2.53 -0.30 -16.42
C ALA A 38 -3.41 -1.24 -17.24
N GLU A 39 -3.21 -1.30 -18.55
CA GLU A 39 -3.86 -2.29 -19.40
C GLU A 39 -3.56 -3.72 -18.93
N PHE A 40 -4.46 -4.66 -19.22
CA PHE A 40 -4.28 -6.07 -18.84
C PHE A 40 -2.96 -6.64 -19.42
N GLY A 41 -2.06 -7.09 -18.55
CA GLY A 41 -0.72 -7.56 -18.93
C GLY A 41 0.33 -6.44 -19.07
N GLY A 42 -0.06 -5.19 -18.86
CA GLY A 42 0.84 -4.05 -18.74
C GLY A 42 1.58 -4.07 -17.40
N SER A 43 2.85 -3.67 -17.43
CA SER A 43 3.63 -3.38 -16.23
C SER A 43 3.87 -1.88 -16.14
N LEU A 44 3.70 -1.32 -14.95
CA LEU A 44 4.13 0.03 -14.63
C LEU A 44 5.44 -0.03 -13.83
N PRO A 45 6.39 0.89 -14.07
CA PRO A 45 7.58 0.96 -13.25
C PRO A 45 7.21 1.31 -11.81
N ILE A 46 7.75 0.57 -10.85
CA ILE A 46 7.65 0.91 -9.43
C ILE A 46 8.71 1.98 -9.16
N THR A 47 8.29 3.14 -8.67
CA THR A 47 9.20 4.27 -8.36
C THR A 47 9.48 4.37 -6.87
N ALA A 48 8.55 3.92 -6.03
CA ALA A 48 8.68 3.95 -4.58
C ALA A 48 7.97 2.77 -3.90
N ILE A 49 8.45 2.41 -2.71
CA ILE A 49 7.78 1.52 -1.76
C ILE A 49 7.50 2.31 -0.49
N VAL A 50 6.25 2.32 -0.05
CA VAL A 50 5.83 2.98 1.18
C VAL A 50 5.35 1.93 2.18
N HIS A 51 6.01 1.85 3.33
CA HIS A 51 5.54 1.08 4.47
C HIS A 51 4.56 1.90 5.29
N LEU A 52 3.31 1.45 5.36
CA LEU A 52 2.23 2.12 6.08
C LEU A 52 2.19 1.60 7.53
N ARG A 53 2.54 2.46 8.50
CA ARG A 53 2.45 2.14 9.92
C ARG A 53 1.40 3.00 10.59
N ARG A 54 0.28 2.38 10.93
CA ARG A 54 -0.80 3.05 11.65
C ARG A 54 -0.48 3.11 13.15
N ASP A 55 -0.39 4.32 13.69
CA ASP A 55 -0.25 4.59 15.13
C ASP A 55 -1.32 5.62 15.53
N THR A 56 -2.31 5.17 16.32
CA THR A 56 -3.44 6.02 16.76
C THR A 56 -3.03 7.11 17.75
N LYS A 57 -1.77 7.09 18.24
CA LYS A 57 -1.18 8.14 19.07
C LYS A 57 -0.29 9.08 18.26
N ALA A 58 -0.03 8.77 17.00
CA ALA A 58 0.66 9.70 16.11
C ALA A 58 -0.19 10.97 15.95
N GLY A 59 0.49 12.11 15.91
CA GLY A 59 -0.14 13.38 15.58
C GLY A 59 -0.39 13.46 14.07
N GLN A 60 0.20 14.46 13.44
CA GLN A 60 0.17 14.58 11.98
C GLN A 60 0.94 13.43 11.31
N PRO A 61 0.52 13.02 10.09
CA PRO A 61 1.23 12.01 9.33
C PRO A 61 2.66 12.46 9.04
N THR A 62 3.61 11.53 9.20
CA THR A 62 5.01 11.80 8.90
C THR A 62 5.56 10.79 7.91
N LEU A 63 5.95 11.28 6.74
CA LEU A 63 6.61 10.50 5.71
C LEU A 63 8.13 10.66 5.85
N THR A 64 8.84 9.57 6.10
CA THR A 64 10.28 9.58 6.32
C THR A 64 10.98 8.55 5.43
N THR A 65 12.21 8.86 5.00
CA THR A 65 13.02 7.93 4.23
C THR A 65 13.38 6.71 5.09
N MET A 66 13.13 5.52 4.56
CA MET A 66 13.42 4.26 5.24
C MET A 66 14.74 3.66 4.72
N PRO A 67 15.65 3.23 5.60
CA PRO A 67 16.84 2.50 5.18
C PRO A 67 16.47 1.21 4.45
N ARG A 68 17.10 0.95 3.29
CA ARG A 68 16.84 -0.26 2.48
C ARG A 68 16.90 -1.57 3.27
N PRO A 69 17.89 -1.81 4.16
CA PRO A 69 17.91 -3.04 4.95
C PRO A 69 16.67 -3.21 5.83
N ALA A 70 16.14 -2.11 6.39
CA ALA A 70 14.91 -2.15 7.17
C ALA A 70 13.69 -2.46 6.29
N MET A 71 13.60 -1.86 5.09
CA MET A 71 12.52 -2.17 4.15
C MET A 71 12.53 -3.63 3.71
N ILE A 72 13.71 -4.22 3.45
CA ILE A 72 13.82 -5.63 3.08
C ILE A 72 13.26 -6.54 4.18
N LEU A 73 13.53 -6.24 5.46
CA LEU A 73 12.97 -6.99 6.58
C LEU A 73 11.44 -6.91 6.61
N VAL A 74 10.88 -5.71 6.43
CA VAL A 74 9.43 -5.52 6.33
C VAL A 74 8.84 -6.33 5.18
N LEU A 75 9.45 -6.28 3.99
CA LEU A 75 8.97 -7.05 2.83
C LEU A 75 8.98 -8.56 3.11
N LEU A 76 10.03 -9.08 3.74
CA LEU A 76 10.12 -10.49 4.12
C LEU A 76 9.04 -10.89 5.12
N GLU A 77 8.74 -10.04 6.11
CA GLU A 77 7.67 -10.28 7.08
C GLU A 77 6.28 -10.31 6.44
N GLN A 78 6.08 -9.63 5.31
CA GLN A 78 4.81 -9.64 4.58
C GLN A 78 4.67 -10.84 3.63
N ILE A 79 5.75 -11.58 3.36
CA ILE A 79 5.69 -12.78 2.52
C ILE A 79 5.18 -13.96 3.34
N PHE A 80 3.85 -14.12 3.34
CA PHE A 80 3.16 -15.28 3.93
C PHE A 80 2.85 -16.32 2.87
N ALA A 81 3.87 -16.97 2.32
CA ALA A 81 3.66 -18.03 1.34
C ALA A 81 4.41 -19.31 1.77
N PRO A 82 3.74 -20.28 2.43
CA PRO A 82 4.37 -21.45 3.06
C PRO A 82 5.07 -22.42 2.09
N HIS A 83 5.01 -22.18 0.78
CA HIS A 83 5.59 -23.04 -0.26
C HIS A 83 6.82 -22.46 -0.95
N PHE A 84 7.30 -21.28 -0.53
CA PHE A 84 8.38 -20.61 -1.21
C PHE A 84 9.75 -20.90 -0.58
N ASN A 85 10.78 -20.87 -1.44
CA ASN A 85 12.17 -21.00 -1.02
C ASN A 85 12.70 -19.64 -0.54
N GLN A 86 13.06 -19.56 0.75
CA GLN A 86 13.52 -18.36 1.45
C GLN A 86 14.65 -17.60 0.74
N GLN A 87 15.54 -18.29 0.00
CA GLN A 87 16.64 -17.63 -0.73
C GLN A 87 16.16 -16.83 -1.95
N GLY A 88 15.16 -17.34 -2.67
CA GLY A 88 14.62 -16.67 -3.85
C GLY A 88 13.85 -15.41 -3.50
N GLU A 89 13.15 -15.44 -2.37
CA GLU A 89 12.38 -14.31 -1.83
C GLU A 89 13.28 -13.18 -1.37
N LEU A 90 14.33 -13.49 -0.60
CA LEU A 90 15.30 -12.49 -0.18
C LEU A 90 15.91 -11.78 -1.39
N ALA A 91 16.33 -12.52 -2.42
CA ALA A 91 16.88 -11.93 -3.63
C ALA A 91 15.85 -11.04 -4.35
N ALA A 92 14.58 -11.42 -4.37
CA ALA A 92 13.51 -10.61 -4.96
C ALA A 92 13.25 -9.32 -4.15
N CYS A 93 13.18 -9.39 -2.82
CA CYS A 93 13.05 -8.22 -1.94
C CYS A 93 14.24 -7.27 -2.08
N VAL A 94 15.45 -7.80 -2.13
CA VAL A 94 16.68 -7.01 -2.33
C VAL A 94 16.65 -6.28 -3.66
N ARG A 95 16.28 -6.94 -4.76
CA ARG A 95 16.14 -6.26 -6.06
C ARG A 95 15.08 -5.18 -6.00
N LEU A 96 13.89 -5.51 -5.49
CA LEU A 96 12.77 -4.58 -5.44
C LEU A 96 13.11 -3.32 -4.64
N ALA A 97 13.70 -3.46 -3.44
CA ALA A 97 14.12 -2.33 -2.62
C ALA A 97 15.44 -1.66 -3.07
N GLY A 98 16.20 -2.30 -3.96
CA GLY A 98 17.44 -1.78 -4.50
C GLY A 98 17.23 -0.66 -5.52
N ASP A 99 16.15 -0.78 -6.30
CA ASP A 99 15.90 0.05 -7.49
C ASP A 99 14.89 1.19 -7.25
N VAL A 100 14.35 1.33 -6.03
CA VAL A 100 13.25 2.25 -5.73
C VAL A 100 13.44 2.98 -4.40
N ASP A 101 12.79 4.14 -4.27
CA ASP A 101 12.83 4.90 -3.03
C ASP A 101 11.98 4.21 -1.95
N CYS A 102 12.53 4.09 -0.75
CA CYS A 102 11.88 3.41 0.37
C CYS A 102 11.44 4.45 1.41
N TRP A 103 10.16 4.41 1.78
CA TRP A 103 9.56 5.34 2.71
C TRP A 103 8.79 4.61 3.81
N GLN A 104 8.69 5.24 4.97
CA GLN A 104 7.75 4.87 6.02
C GLN A 104 6.80 6.04 6.27
N LEU A 105 5.50 5.74 6.24
CA LEU A 105 4.44 6.66 6.62
C LEU A 105 3.90 6.24 7.98
N ASP A 106 4.11 7.10 8.96
CA ASP A 106 3.47 7.02 10.27
C ASP A 106 2.21 7.87 10.27
N TYR A 107 1.06 7.28 10.61
CA TYR A 107 -0.23 7.98 10.51
C TYR A 107 -1.27 7.47 11.51
N ALA A 108 -2.20 8.34 11.90
CA ALA A 108 -3.37 7.97 12.68
C ALA A 108 -4.64 7.86 11.79
N SER A 109 -4.81 8.85 10.91
CA SER A 109 -5.94 9.02 9.98
C SER A 109 -5.56 8.55 8.57
N ALA A 110 -6.37 7.67 7.97
CA ALA A 110 -6.15 7.22 6.59
C ALA A 110 -6.31 8.35 5.56
N PHE A 111 -7.14 9.36 5.85
CA PHE A 111 -7.34 10.51 4.98
C PHE A 111 -6.11 11.43 4.96
N ASP A 112 -5.60 11.80 6.13
CA ASP A 112 -4.40 12.63 6.23
C ASP A 112 -3.18 11.90 5.62
N ALA A 113 -3.12 10.57 5.77
CA ALA A 113 -2.14 9.73 5.13
C ALA A 113 -2.23 9.80 3.60
N ALA A 114 -3.44 9.69 3.03
CA ALA A 114 -3.65 9.77 1.59
C ALA A 114 -3.24 11.15 1.04
N GLU A 115 -3.67 12.24 1.68
CA GLU A 115 -3.29 13.61 1.33
C GLU A 115 -1.76 13.81 1.36
N THR A 116 -1.10 13.28 2.38
CA THR A 116 0.37 13.35 2.50
C THR A 116 1.08 12.62 1.37
N LEU A 117 0.58 11.44 0.97
CA LEU A 117 1.15 10.67 -0.14
C LEU A 117 0.92 11.36 -1.47
N ILE A 118 -0.30 11.87 -1.72
CA ILE A 118 -0.62 12.61 -2.93
C ILE A 118 0.31 13.82 -3.05
N ALA A 119 0.38 14.68 -2.03
CA ALA A 119 1.21 15.88 -2.06
C ALA A 119 2.71 15.60 -2.22
N HIS A 120 3.19 14.41 -1.85
CA HIS A 120 4.60 14.03 -1.98
C HIS A 120 4.94 13.45 -3.36
N PHE A 121 4.02 12.69 -3.97
CA PHE A 121 4.27 11.95 -5.21
C PHE A 121 3.62 12.55 -6.46
N SER A 122 2.80 13.60 -6.31
CA SER A 122 2.26 14.44 -7.41
C SER A 122 3.32 15.36 -7.99
#